data_AF-A0A401TAZ7-F1
#
_entry.id   AF-A0A401TAZ7-F1
#
_cell.length_a   1.000
_cell.length_b   1.000
_cell.length_c   1.000
_cell.angle_alpha   90.00
_cell.angle_beta   90.00
_cell.angle_gamma   90.00
#
_symmetry.space_group_name_H-M   'P 1'
#
loop_
_entity.id
_entity.type
_entity.pdbx_description
1 polymer ?
#
loop_
_entity_poly.entity_id
_entity_poly.type
_entity_poly.pdbx_seq_one_letter_code
_entity_poly.pdbx_strand_id
1 'polypeptide(L)' 'MWCVPHPEKPNHCLVLLDTEGLGDVEKGDHTNDCWIFSLAVLLSSTFVYNSVGTIDQYALEKLQYPFILF' A
#
# COMPACT_ATOMS: atom_id res chain seq x y z
N MET A 1 6.95 0.77 9.91
CA MET A 1 7.78 -0.37 9.44
C MET A 1 8.12 -1.25 10.63
N TRP A 2 7.99 -2.57 10.47
CA TRP A 2 8.34 -3.54 11.49
C TRP A 2 9.17 -4.67 10.88
N CYS A 3 10.39 -4.86 11.40
CA CYS A 3 11.30 -5.93 10.98
C CYS A 3 11.23 -7.11 11.95
N VAL A 4 10.91 -8.30 11.45
CA VAL A 4 10.82 -9.53 12.25
C VAL A 4 11.51 -10.70 11.53
N PRO A 5 11.98 -11.74 12.24
CA PRO A 5 12.49 -12.95 11.58
C PRO A 5 11.43 -13.59 10.69
N HIS A 6 11.80 -14.04 9.49
CA HIS A 6 10.85 -14.70 8.59
C HIS A 6 10.47 -16.09 9.16
N PRO A 7 9.16 -16.38 9.35
CA PRO A 7 8.72 -17.59 10.07
C PRO A 7 9.14 -18.90 9.39
N GLU A 8 9.22 -18.89 8.06
CA GLU A 8 9.55 -20.09 7.25
C GLU A 8 10.93 -20.05 6.58
N LYS A 9 11.65 -18.92 6.61
CA LYS A 9 12.92 -18.74 5.87
C LYS A 9 14.04 -18.39 6.86
N PRO A 10 14.92 -19.34 7.22
CA PRO A 10 16.02 -19.06 8.14
C PRO A 10 16.96 -17.99 7.55
N ASN A 11 17.55 -17.17 8.43
CA ASN A 11 18.44 -16.05 8.07
C ASN A 11 17.81 -14.96 7.18
N HIS A 12 16.48 -14.90 7.07
CA HIS A 12 15.77 -13.84 6.36
C HIS A 12 14.99 -12.96 7.34
N CYS A 13 14.92 -11.66 7.04
CA CYS A 13 14.06 -10.72 7.73
C CYS A 13 12.77 -10.50 6.92
N LEU A 14 11.61 -10.64 7.56
CA LEU A 14 10.34 -10.17 7.03
C LEU A 14 10.16 -8.71 7.45
N VAL A 15 9.96 -7.82 6.47
CA VAL A 15 9.71 -6.40 6.71
C VAL A 15 8.24 -6.12 6.42
N LEU A 16 7.51 -5.70 7.45
CA LEU A 16 6.13 -5.27 7.34
C LEU A 16 6.09 -3.75 7.16
N LEU A 17 5.63 -3.33 5.99
CA LEU A 17 5.41 -1.93 5.64
C LEU A 17 3.91 -1.66 5.72
N ASP A 18 3.51 -0.90 6.74
CA ASP A 18 2.14 -0.41 6.90
C ASP A 18 2.12 1.07 6.48
N THR A 19 1.17 1.44 5.63
CA THR A 19 1.03 2.79 5.06
C THR A 19 -0.21 3.46 5.65
N GLU A 20 -0.16 4.77 5.91
CA GLU A 20 -1.40 5.51 6.17
C GLU A 20 -2.33 5.35 4.95
N GLY A 21 -3.60 5.01 5.19
CA GLY A 21 -4.54 4.61 4.15
C GLY A 21 -4.74 5.69 3.07
N LEU A 22 -4.94 5.24 1.83
CA LEU A 22 -5.18 6.11 0.68
C LEU A 22 -6.49 6.89 0.84
N GLY A 23 -6.42 8.21 0.64
CA GLY A 23 -7.61 9.06 0.56
C GLY A 23 -8.21 9.43 1.92
N ASP A 24 -7.36 9.62 2.95
CA ASP A 24 -7.77 10.33 4.16
C ASP A 24 -8.01 11.81 3.83
N VAL A 25 -9.29 12.13 3.56
CA VAL A 25 -9.76 13.45 3.11
C VAL A 25 -9.46 14.54 4.13
N GLU A 26 -9.24 14.19 5.40
CA GLU A 26 -8.95 15.13 6.48
C GLU A 26 -7.46 15.51 6.56
N LYS A 27 -6.55 14.74 5.95
CA LYS A 27 -5.09 14.95 6.02
C LYS A 27 -4.46 15.62 4.79
N GLY A 28 -5.24 15.89 3.75
CA GLY A 28 -5.08 17.10 2.93
C GLY A 28 -4.02 17.13 1.82
N ASP A 29 -3.33 16.05 1.45
CA ASP A 29 -2.48 16.08 0.25
C ASP A 29 -2.49 14.76 -0.54
N HIS A 30 -3.40 14.69 -1.51
CA HIS A 30 -3.52 13.58 -2.46
C HIS A 30 -2.22 13.25 -3.21
N THR A 31 -1.29 14.21 -3.31
CA THR A 31 0.02 13.99 -3.95
C THR A 31 0.88 13.04 -3.11
N ASN A 32 0.86 13.19 -1.79
CA ASN A 32 1.66 12.36 -0.88
C ASN A 32 1.13 10.92 -0.84
N ASP A 33 -0.18 10.73 -0.93
CA ASP A 33 -0.81 9.40 -1.01
C ASP A 33 -0.30 8.61 -2.24
N CYS A 34 -0.19 9.28 -3.40
CA CYS A 34 0.34 8.67 -4.62
C CYS A 34 1.83 8.29 -4.49
N TRP A 35 2.64 9.13 -3.85
CA TRP A 35 4.05 8.84 -3.61
C TRP A 35 4.24 7.69 -2.62
N ILE A 36 3.49 7.68 -1.51
CA ILE A 36 3.52 6.60 -0.51
C ILE A 36 3.09 5.28 -1.17
N PHE A 37 2.04 5.29 -1.99
CA PHE A 37 1.62 4.12 -2.74
C PHE A 37 2.73 3.59 -3.67
N SER A 38 3.31 4.49 -4.47
CA SER A 38 4.36 4.14 -5.43
C SER A 38 5.58 3.56 -4.72
N LEU A 39 5.98 4.16 -3.59
CA LEU A 39 7.07 3.65 -2.75
C LEU A 39 6.73 2.28 -2.14
N ALA A 40 5.50 2.07 -1.66
CA ALA A 40 5.07 0.78 -1.13
C ALA A 40 5.11 -0.32 -2.20
N VAL A 41 4.69 -0.02 -3.43
CA VAL A 41 4.79 -0.96 -4.56
C VAL A 41 6.25 -1.24 -4.93
N LEU A 42 7.10 -0.22 -4.97
CA LEU A 42 8.52 -0.38 -5.37
C LEU A 42 9.37 -1.09 -4.30
N LEU A 43 9.09 -0.86 -3.02
CA LEU A 43 9.87 -1.41 -1.91
C LEU A 43 9.39 -2.79 -1.45
N SER A 44 8.14 -3.16 -1.74
CA SER A 44 7.58 -4.45 -1.32
C SER A 44 7.88 -5.55 -2.33
N SER A 45 8.21 -6.76 -1.83
CA SER A 45 8.23 -7.97 -2.66
C SER A 45 6.82 -8.53 -2.88
N THR A 46 5.87 -8.12 -2.05
CA THR A 46 4.45 -8.51 -2.13
C THR A 46 3.64 -7.34 -1.59
N PHE A 47 2.71 -6.84 -2.39
CA PHE A 47 1.84 -5.72 -2.03
C PHE A 47 0.46 -6.25 -1.62
N VAL A 48 -0.04 -5.79 -0.47
CA VAL A 48 -1.37 -6.16 0.05
C VAL A 48 -2.25 -4.91 0.04
N TYR A 49 -3.29 -4.92 -0.80
CA TYR A 49 -4.30 -3.88 -0.81
C TYR A 49 -5.48 -4.27 0.07
N ASN A 50 -5.77 -3.47 1.09
CA ASN A 50 -6.87 -3.70 2.02
C ASN A 50 -8.01 -2.70 1.75
N SER A 51 -9.17 -3.20 1.34
CA SER A 51 -10.40 -2.42 1.17
C SER A 51 -11.52 -2.97 2.05
N VAL A 52 -12.44 -2.10 2.45
CA VAL A 52 -13.60 -2.49 3.25
C VAL A 52 -14.75 -2.91 2.32
N GLY A 53 -15.40 -4.03 2.63
CA GLY A 53 -16.58 -4.50 1.90
C GLY A 53 -16.25 -5.38 0.70
N THR A 54 -17.17 -5.45 -0.25
CA THR A 54 -17.01 -6.22 -1.49
C THR A 54 -16.14 -5.47 -2.49
N ILE A 55 -15.49 -6.20 -3.40
CA ILE A 55 -14.80 -5.60 -4.54
C ILE A 55 -15.87 -5.04 -5.50
N ASP A 56 -16.11 -3.75 -5.42
CA ASP A 56 -16.98 -3.01 -6.31
C ASP A 56 -16.17 -2.10 -7.24
N GLN A 57 -16.88 -1.39 -8.14
CA GLN A 57 -16.26 -0.47 -9.09
C GLN A 57 -15.48 0.65 -8.37
N TYR A 58 -15.97 1.10 -7.21
CA TYR A 58 -15.33 2.14 -6.41
C TYR A 58 -14.00 1.68 -5.81
N ALA A 59 -13.92 0.44 -5.33
CA ALA A 59 -12.68 -0.16 -4.86
C ALA A 59 -11.64 -0.28 -5.99
N LEU A 60 -12.07 -0.60 -7.21
CA LEU A 60 -11.19 -0.66 -8.38
C LEU A 60 -10.69 0.73 -8.79
N GLU A 61 -11.56 1.73 -8.82
CA GLU A 61 -11.19 3.12 -9.16
C GLU A 61 -10.16 3.70 -8.18
N LYS A 62 -10.29 3.41 -6.88
CA LYS A 62 -9.29 3.79 -5.88
C LYS A 62 -7.95 3.10 -6.08
N LEU A 63 -7.95 1.86 -6.56
CA LEU A 63 -6.72 1.13 -6.90
C LEU A 63 -6.10 1.63 -8.21
N GLN A 64 -6.90 2.19 -9.12
CA GLN A 64 -6.47 2.71 -10.42
C GLN A 64 -5.80 4.09 -10.30
N TYR A 65 -6.15 4.88 -9.28
CA TYR A 65 -5.61 6.22 -9.00
C TYR A 65 -4.07 6.37 -9.14
N PRO A 66 -3.22 5.41 -8.71
CA PRO A 66 -1.76 5.48 -8.89
C PRO A 66 -1.23 5.19 -10.31
N PHE A 67 -2.06 4.69 -11.24
CA PHE A 67 -1.61 4.29 -12.59
C PHE A 67 -2.02 5.26 -13.71
N ILE A 68 -2.84 6.28 -13.43
CA ILE A 68 -3.36 7.24 -14.43
C ILE A 68 -2.48 8.52 -14.54
N LEU A 69 -1.36 8.60 -13.82
CA LEU A 69 -0.43 9.74 -13.89
C LEU A 69 0.63 9.65 -15.02
N PHE A 70 0.39 8.85 -16.06
CA PHE A 70 1.17 8.83 -17.30
C PHE A 70 0.33 9.22 -18.50
#